data_AF-A0A383CA17-F1
#
_entry.id   AF-A0A383CA17-F1
#
_cell.length_a   1.000
_cell.length_b   1.000
_cell.length_c   1.000
_cell.angle_alpha   90.00
_cell.angle_beta   90.00
_cell.angle_gamma   90.00
#
_symmetry.space_group_name_H-M   'P 1'
#
loop_
_entity.id
_entity.type
_entity.pdbx_description
1 polymer ?
#
loop_
_entity_poly.entity_id
_entity_poly.type
_entity_poly.pdbx_seq_one_letter_code
_entity_poly.pdbx_strand_id
1 'polypeptide(L)'
;HASPRIEQLYKEVITAYDLSLSNLHVGQSCSTTQKLVNDYLEHQGHNTTRSHPGTNRGYVHTLGHGIGLSVHEHPRLSETASEDDILQAGMALTIEPGLYYPEDNIGIRVENYVWLNPATGCPEHIGEFDRELVIPI
;
A
#
# COMPACT_ATOMS: atom_id res chain seq x y z
N HIS A 1 20.10 11.68 12.08
CA HIS A 1 19.87 10.23 11.97
C HIS A 1 18.45 9.95 12.47
N ALA A 2 17.74 8.96 11.90
CA ALA A 2 16.41 8.60 12.37
C ALA A 2 16.53 7.89 13.71
N SER A 3 15.45 7.92 14.50
CA SER A 3 15.38 7.02 15.65
C SER A 3 15.29 5.57 15.16
N PRO A 4 15.79 4.57 15.92
CA PRO A 4 15.67 3.17 15.56
C PRO A 4 14.23 2.74 15.25
N ARG A 5 13.25 3.36 15.92
CA ARG A 5 11.83 3.13 15.68
C ARG A 5 11.39 3.61 14.30
N ILE A 6 11.82 4.80 13.86
CA ILE A 6 11.50 5.32 12.53
C ILE A 6 12.13 4.44 11.45
N GLU A 7 13.38 4.03 11.63
CA GLU A 7 14.06 3.14 10.68
C GLU A 7 13.36 1.79 10.54
N GLN A 8 12.90 1.21 11.67
CA GLN A 8 12.17 -0.05 11.66
C GLN A 8 10.82 0.09 10.94
N LEU A 9 10.03 1.10 11.30
CA LEU A 9 8.72 1.34 10.67
C LEU A 9 8.86 1.62 9.17
N TYR A 10 9.91 2.35 8.76
CA TYR A 10 10.21 2.59 7.35
C TYR A 10 10.49 1.29 6.59
N LYS A 11 11.32 0.39 7.15
CA LYS A 11 11.61 -0.92 6.56
C LYS A 11 10.35 -1.77 6.41
N GLU A 12 9.46 -1.74 7.40
CA GLU A 12 8.19 -2.47 7.35
C GLU A 12 7.26 -1.91 6.28
N VAL A 13 7.16 -0.58 6.14
CA VAL A 13 6.39 0.06 5.06
C VAL A 13 6.96 -0.27 3.68
N ILE A 14 8.29 -0.24 3.51
CA ILE A 14 8.96 -0.65 2.27
C ILE A 14 8.68 -2.12 1.96
N THR A 15 8.74 -3.00 2.96
CA THR A 15 8.44 -4.42 2.78
C THR A 15 6.98 -4.63 2.35
N ALA A 16 6.02 -3.93 2.97
CA ALA A 16 4.62 -3.96 2.58
C ALA A 16 4.40 -3.47 1.14
N TYR A 17 5.14 -2.43 0.73
CA TYR A 17 5.13 -1.89 -0.61
C TYR A 17 5.66 -2.91 -1.63
N ASP A 18 6.82 -3.51 -1.37
CA ASP A 18 7.42 -4.53 -2.24
C ASP A 18 6.56 -5.79 -2.35
N LEU A 19 5.98 -6.23 -1.24
CA LEU A 19 5.01 -7.32 -1.19
C LEU A 19 3.79 -7.01 -2.08
N SER A 20 3.33 -5.76 -2.07
CA SER A 20 2.22 -5.33 -2.91
C SER A 20 2.55 -5.45 -4.39
N LEU A 21 3.68 -4.90 -4.83
CA LEU A 21 4.11 -4.96 -6.23
C LEU A 21 4.36 -6.39 -6.72
N SER A 22 4.88 -7.25 -5.85
CA SER A 22 5.23 -8.63 -6.21
C SER A 22 4.01 -9.54 -6.36
N ASN A 23 2.86 -9.15 -5.78
CA ASN A 23 1.64 -9.95 -5.76
C ASN A 23 0.48 -9.34 -6.54
N LEU A 24 0.57 -8.07 -6.95
CA LEU A 24 -0.44 -7.42 -7.77
C LEU A 24 -0.34 -7.93 -9.21
N HIS A 25 -1.44 -8.40 -9.79
CA HIS A 25 -1.48 -8.76 -11.21
C HIS A 25 -2.90 -8.72 -11.78
N VAL A 26 -2.99 -8.65 -13.11
CA VAL A 26 -4.26 -8.74 -13.84
C VAL A 26 -4.99 -10.04 -13.51
N GLY A 27 -6.32 -9.97 -13.37
CA GLY A 27 -7.20 -11.10 -13.05
C GLY A 27 -7.35 -11.37 -11.55
N GLN A 28 -6.62 -10.66 -10.69
CA GLN A 28 -6.74 -10.76 -9.24
C GLN A 28 -7.88 -9.88 -8.71
N SER A 29 -8.53 -10.29 -7.62
CA SER A 29 -9.46 -9.41 -6.88
C SER A 29 -8.72 -8.24 -6.26
N CYS A 30 -9.32 -7.05 -6.28
CA CYS A 30 -8.78 -5.86 -5.62
C CYS A 30 -8.61 -6.03 -4.10
N SER A 31 -9.23 -7.04 -3.50
CA SER A 31 -9.08 -7.37 -2.07
C SER A 31 -7.83 -8.20 -1.74
N THR A 32 -7.26 -8.91 -2.71
CA THR A 32 -6.23 -9.92 -2.43
C THR A 32 -4.95 -9.30 -1.89
N THR A 33 -4.41 -8.27 -2.55
CA THR A 33 -3.17 -7.62 -2.11
C THR A 33 -3.36 -6.85 -0.81
N GLN A 34 -4.54 -6.23 -0.59
CA GLN A 34 -4.87 -5.62 0.70
C GLN A 34 -4.81 -6.62 1.85
N LYS A 35 -5.40 -7.82 1.67
CA LYS A 35 -5.39 -8.88 2.70
C LYS A 35 -3.97 -9.31 3.03
N LEU A 36 -3.12 -9.47 2.01
CA LEU A 36 -1.71 -9.83 2.18
C LEU A 36 -0.92 -8.78 2.97
N VAL A 37 -1.15 -7.49 2.69
CA VAL A 37 -0.53 -6.40 3.45
C VAL A 37 -1.04 -6.37 4.90
N ASN A 38 -2.34 -6.58 5.11
CA ASN A 38 -2.91 -6.71 6.46
C ASN A 38 -2.27 -7.89 7.21
N ASP A 39 -2.14 -9.06 6.59
CA ASP A 39 -1.52 -10.25 7.18
C ASP A 39 -0.07 -9.95 7.63
N TYR A 40 0.71 -9.33 6.75
CA TYR A 40 2.10 -8.97 7.04
C TYR A 40 2.20 -7.98 8.21
N LEU A 41 1.43 -6.89 8.18
CA LEU A 41 1.53 -5.84 9.20
C LEU A 41 0.97 -6.29 10.55
N GLU A 42 -0.09 -7.10 10.57
CA GLU A 42 -0.59 -7.73 11.80
C GLU A 42 0.44 -8.68 12.40
N HIS A 43 1.15 -9.45 11.55
CA HIS A 43 2.25 -10.30 12.00
C HIS A 43 3.42 -9.49 12.59
N GLN A 44 3.69 -8.28 12.10
CA GLN A 44 4.65 -7.36 12.73
C GLN A 44 4.13 -6.72 14.04
N GLY A 45 2.87 -6.99 14.41
CA GLY A 45 2.25 -6.47 15.64
C GLY A 45 1.53 -5.13 15.47
N HIS A 46 1.24 -4.73 14.24
CA HIS A 46 0.49 -3.50 13.97
C HIS A 46 -1.00 -3.73 13.92
N ASN A 47 -1.74 -2.83 14.54
CA ASN A 47 -3.18 -2.77 14.35
C ASN A 47 -3.49 -2.43 12.89
N THR A 48 -4.51 -3.07 12.33
CA THR A 48 -5.07 -2.76 11.02
C THR A 48 -6.55 -2.44 11.18
N THR A 49 -7.19 -1.86 10.17
CA THR A 49 -8.65 -1.73 10.17
C THR A 49 -9.38 -3.07 10.20
N ARG A 50 -8.70 -4.18 9.84
CA ARG A 50 -9.22 -5.54 9.89
C ARG A 50 -9.18 -6.10 11.32
N SER A 51 -8.01 -6.11 11.94
CA SER A 51 -7.81 -6.64 13.30
C SER A 51 -8.40 -5.73 14.39
N HIS A 52 -8.40 -4.41 14.16
CA HIS A 52 -8.89 -3.40 15.09
C HIS A 52 -9.74 -2.35 14.36
N PRO A 53 -11.01 -2.67 14.03
CA PRO A 53 -11.89 -1.75 13.34
C PRO A 53 -12.01 -0.39 14.07
N GLY A 54 -11.81 0.71 13.35
CA GLY A 54 -11.82 2.07 13.90
C GLY A 54 -10.53 2.53 14.58
N THR A 55 -9.45 1.73 14.53
CA THR A 55 -8.12 2.16 14.99
C THR A 55 -7.62 3.37 14.21
N ASN A 56 -7.00 4.32 14.91
CA ASN A 56 -6.22 5.42 14.33
C ASN A 56 -4.70 5.19 14.47
N ARG A 57 -4.31 3.99 14.91
CA ARG A 57 -2.94 3.53 15.13
C ARG A 57 -2.63 2.33 14.23
N GLY A 58 -1.42 2.27 13.69
CA GLY A 58 -0.98 1.20 12.79
C GLY A 58 -1.36 1.50 11.35
N TYR A 59 -1.93 0.52 10.65
CA TYR A 59 -2.36 0.62 9.25
C TYR A 59 -3.86 0.91 9.14
N VAL A 60 -4.18 2.15 8.78
CA VAL A 60 -5.53 2.73 9.02
C VAL A 60 -6.31 3.05 7.74
N HIS A 61 -5.82 2.62 6.58
CA HIS A 61 -6.43 2.92 5.28
C HIS A 61 -6.29 1.75 4.30
N THR A 62 -6.90 1.90 3.12
CA THR A 62 -6.77 0.96 2.00
C THR A 62 -5.41 1.08 1.33
N LEU A 63 -4.94 0.04 0.65
CA LEU A 63 -3.61 -0.06 0.05
C LEU A 63 -3.40 0.92 -1.08
N GLY A 64 -4.48 1.28 -1.77
CA GLY A 64 -4.45 2.25 -2.85
C GLY A 64 -5.78 2.32 -3.58
N HIS A 65 -5.79 3.08 -4.65
CA HIS A 65 -6.97 3.39 -5.45
C HIS A 65 -6.58 3.66 -6.91
N GLY A 66 -7.57 3.66 -7.80
CA GLY A 66 -7.40 4.08 -9.18
C GLY A 66 -7.01 5.56 -9.25
N ILE A 67 -6.23 5.90 -10.29
CA ILE A 67 -5.85 7.27 -10.61
C ILE A 67 -5.99 7.53 -12.11
N GLY A 68 -6.47 8.72 -12.47
CA GLY A 68 -6.69 9.10 -13.86
C GLY A 68 -7.11 10.56 -13.98
N LEU A 69 -8.35 10.80 -14.43
CA LEU A 69 -8.89 12.16 -14.49
C LEU A 69 -9.21 12.70 -13.09
N SER A 70 -9.48 11.81 -12.15
CA SER A 70 -9.63 12.13 -10.74
C SER A 70 -8.43 11.60 -9.95
N VAL A 71 -8.07 12.31 -8.89
CA VAL A 71 -7.03 11.84 -7.95
C VAL A 71 -7.44 10.51 -7.32
N HIS A 72 -8.74 10.35 -7.04
CA HIS A 72 -9.31 9.09 -6.55
C HIS A 72 -10.38 8.60 -7.50
N GLU A 73 -10.14 7.46 -8.13
CA GLU A 73 -11.10 6.72 -8.95
C GLU A 73 -11.11 5.23 -8.60
N HIS A 74 -11.97 4.47 -9.25
CA HIS A 74 -12.01 3.01 -9.11
C HIS A 74 -10.87 2.36 -9.92
N PRO A 75 -10.43 1.14 -9.54
CA PRO A 75 -10.88 0.38 -8.37
C PRO A 75 -10.20 0.81 -7.07
N ARG A 76 -10.73 0.42 -5.91
CA ARG A 76 -10.05 0.55 -4.62
C ARG A 76 -9.39 -0.76 -4.26
N LEU A 77 -8.12 -0.73 -3.86
CA LEU A 77 -7.44 -1.89 -3.29
C LEU A 77 -7.85 -2.02 -1.82
N SER A 78 -9.01 -2.61 -1.59
CA SER A 78 -9.67 -2.70 -0.29
C SER A 78 -10.08 -4.12 0.04
N GLU A 79 -10.04 -4.48 1.31
CA GLU A 79 -10.47 -5.80 1.77
C GLU A 79 -11.97 -6.02 1.59
N THR A 80 -12.73 -4.91 1.60
CA THR A 80 -14.17 -4.87 1.35
C THR A 80 -14.52 -4.69 -0.13
N ALA A 81 -13.55 -4.77 -1.05
CA ALA A 81 -13.83 -4.75 -2.48
C ALA A 81 -14.76 -5.92 -2.87
N SER A 82 -15.61 -5.70 -3.88
CA SER A 82 -16.52 -6.73 -4.37
C SER A 82 -15.74 -7.91 -4.97
N GLU A 83 -16.35 -9.09 -5.01
CA GLU A 83 -15.78 -10.24 -5.74
C GLU A 83 -15.64 -9.94 -7.24
N ASP A 84 -16.50 -9.08 -7.78
CA ASP A 84 -16.46 -8.64 -9.17
C ASP A 84 -15.43 -7.53 -9.45
N ASP A 85 -14.82 -6.94 -8.41
CA ASP A 85 -13.78 -5.92 -8.56
C ASP A 85 -12.44 -6.60 -8.91
N ILE A 86 -12.31 -6.97 -10.18
CA ILE A 86 -11.13 -7.67 -10.72
C ILE A 86 -10.21 -6.67 -11.43
N LEU A 87 -8.91 -6.80 -11.15
CA LEU A 87 -7.87 -6.01 -11.79
C LEU A 87 -7.75 -6.32 -13.29
N GLN A 88 -7.75 -5.29 -14.12
CA GLN A 88 -7.68 -5.40 -15.58
C GLN A 88 -6.41 -4.74 -16.13
N ALA A 89 -5.96 -5.26 -17.27
CA ALA A 89 -4.87 -4.67 -18.03
C ALA A 89 -5.15 -3.19 -18.35
N GLY A 90 -4.14 -2.34 -18.21
CA GLY A 90 -4.21 -0.90 -18.46
C GLY A 90 -4.72 -0.05 -17.29
N MET A 91 -5.20 -0.66 -16.19
CA MET A 91 -5.57 0.10 -14.99
C MET A 91 -4.35 0.80 -14.39
N ALA A 92 -4.52 2.06 -13.99
CA ALA A 92 -3.54 2.84 -13.24
C ALA A 92 -3.99 2.98 -11.78
N LEU A 93 -3.07 2.73 -10.84
CA LEU A 93 -3.35 2.58 -9.41
C LEU A 93 -2.26 3.25 -8.57
N THR A 94 -2.62 3.72 -7.37
CA THR A 94 -1.67 3.95 -6.29
C THR A 94 -1.34 2.65 -5.56
N ILE A 95 -0.12 2.54 -5.06
CA ILE A 95 0.30 1.57 -4.05
C ILE A 95 0.95 2.37 -2.94
N GLU A 96 0.29 2.46 -1.80
CA GLU A 96 0.57 3.49 -0.80
C GLU A 96 0.50 3.03 0.67
N PRO A 97 1.05 1.86 1.06
CA PRO A 97 0.98 1.40 2.45
C PRO A 97 1.59 2.43 3.40
N GLY A 98 1.00 2.58 4.58
CA GLY A 98 1.47 3.52 5.58
C GLY A 98 1.13 3.16 7.02
N LEU A 99 2.03 3.48 7.94
CA LEU A 99 1.88 3.27 9.38
C LEU A 99 1.82 4.60 10.11
N TYR A 100 0.82 4.76 10.99
CA TYR A 100 0.55 6.00 11.72
C TYR A 100 0.43 5.73 13.22
N TYR A 101 1.10 6.54 14.02
CA TYR A 101 1.07 6.49 15.48
C TYR A 101 0.94 7.91 16.02
N PRO A 102 -0.30 8.46 16.09
CA PRO A 102 -0.53 9.84 16.52
C PRO A 102 0.02 10.15 17.92
N GLU A 103 -0.12 9.20 18.86
CA GLU A 103 0.41 9.27 20.24
C GLU A 103 1.93 9.47 20.27
N ASP A 104 2.64 8.93 19.27
CA ASP A 104 4.09 9.00 19.15
C ASP A 104 4.55 10.10 18.18
N ASN A 105 3.60 10.84 17.58
CA ASN A 105 3.82 11.81 16.50
C ASN A 105 4.61 11.23 15.32
N ILE A 106 4.28 10.00 14.90
CA ILE A 106 4.94 9.29 13.78
C ILE A 106 3.91 8.98 12.70
N GLY A 107 4.27 9.23 11.44
CA GLY A 107 3.57 8.75 10.25
C GLY A 107 4.57 8.46 9.14
N ILE A 108 4.48 7.28 8.54
CA ILE A 108 5.33 6.86 7.43
C ILE A 108 4.44 6.27 6.36
N ARG A 109 4.51 6.82 5.14
CA ARG A 109 3.83 6.28 3.95
C ARG A 109 4.82 6.29 2.79
N VAL A 110 4.82 5.21 2.03
CA VAL A 110 5.54 5.13 0.75
C VAL A 110 4.50 4.89 -0.33
N GLU A 111 4.44 5.80 -1.29
CA GLU A 111 3.43 5.81 -2.35
C GLU A 111 4.10 5.90 -3.71
N ASN A 112 3.61 5.09 -4.66
CA ASN A 112 3.90 5.31 -6.08
C ASN A 112 2.69 4.91 -6.94
N TYR A 113 2.71 5.40 -8.16
CA TYR A 113 1.76 5.06 -9.20
C TYR A 113 2.29 3.92 -10.05
N VAL A 114 1.43 2.94 -10.30
CA VAL A 114 1.69 1.83 -11.21
C VAL A 114 0.58 1.73 -12.24
N TRP A 115 0.91 1.18 -13.40
CA TRP A 115 -0.09 0.72 -14.34
C TRP A 115 0.07 -0.78 -14.56
N LEU A 116 -1.02 -1.49 -14.79
CA LEU A 116 -0.99 -2.93 -15.06
C LEU A 116 -0.68 -3.15 -16.54
N ASN A 117 0.54 -3.59 -16.86
CA ASN A 117 0.98 -3.74 -18.24
C ASN A 117 0.15 -4.84 -18.96
N PRO A 118 -0.51 -4.55 -20.09
CA PRO A 118 -1.30 -5.52 -20.85
C PRO A 118 -0.52 -6.72 -21.39
N ALA A 119 0.77 -6.57 -21.64
CA ALA A 119 1.62 -7.63 -22.16
C ALA A 119 2.10 -8.61 -21.08
N THR A 120 2.37 -8.13 -19.86
CA THR A 120 2.92 -8.95 -18.77
C THR A 120 1.89 -9.30 -17.71
N GLY A 121 0.84 -8.50 -17.57
CA GLY A 121 -0.14 -8.60 -16.49
C GLY A 121 0.36 -8.07 -15.14
N CYS A 122 1.58 -7.55 -15.06
CA CYS A 122 2.22 -7.10 -13.82
C CYS A 122 2.21 -5.56 -13.69
N PRO A 123 2.34 -5.01 -12.47
CA PRO A 123 2.49 -3.58 -12.26
C PRO A 123 3.84 -3.09 -12.78
N GLU A 124 3.81 -1.95 -13.44
CA GLU A 124 5.00 -1.19 -13.82
C GLU A 124 4.88 0.22 -13.28
N HIS A 125 6.00 0.76 -12.77
CA HIS A 125 6.05 2.11 -12.26
C HIS A 125 5.81 3.14 -13.37
N ILE A 126 4.96 4.13 -13.08
CA ILE A 126 4.78 5.30 -13.94
C ILE A 126 5.89 6.34 -13.67
N GLY A 127 6.48 6.33 -12.48
CA GLY A 127 7.60 7.19 -12.11
C GLY A 127 8.65 6.50 -11.23
N GLU A 128 9.91 6.91 -11.40
CA GLU A 128 11.01 6.49 -10.54
C GLU A 128 11.11 7.42 -9.32
N PHE A 129 11.39 6.84 -8.15
CA PHE A 129 11.73 7.61 -6.96
C PHE A 129 12.72 6.81 -6.10
N ASP A 130 13.60 7.52 -5.41
CA ASP A 130 14.54 6.90 -4.48
C ASP A 130 13.80 6.45 -3.21
N ARG A 131 14.12 5.25 -2.75
CA ARG A 131 13.57 4.60 -1.56
C ARG A 131 14.55 4.64 -0.39
N GLU A 132 15.55 5.52 -0.45
CA GLU A 132 16.41 5.84 0.69
C GLU A 132 15.68 6.76 1.69
N LEU A 133 15.79 6.43 2.98
CA LEU A 133 15.34 7.30 4.05
C LEU A 133 16.32 8.47 4.23
N VAL A 134 16.09 9.56 3.52
CA VAL A 134 16.89 10.79 3.62
C VAL A 134 16.33 11.70 4.70
N ILE A 135 17.15 12.04 5.69
CA ILE A 135 16.78 12.97 6.78
C ILE A 135 17.63 14.22 6.63
N PRO A 136 17.06 15.35 6.16
CA PRO A 136 17.81 16.59 6.07
C PRO A 136 18.31 17.01 7.46
N ILE A 137 19.56 17.46 7.49
CA ILE A 137 20.26 17.93 8.70
C ILE A 137 19.85 19.36 9.02
#